data_AF-A0AAV2RXB5-F1
#
_entry.id   AF-A0AAV2RXB5-F1
#
_cell.length_a   1.000
_cell.length_b   1.000
_cell.length_c   1.000
_cell.angle_alpha   90.00
_cell.angle_beta   90.00
_cell.angle_gamma   90.00
#
_symmetry.space_group_name_H-M   'P 1'
#
loop_
_entity.id
_entity.type
_entity.pdbx_description
1 polymer ?
#
loop_
_entity_poly.entity_id
_entity_poly.type
_entity_poly.pdbx_seq_one_letter_code
_entity_poly.pdbx_strand_id
1 'polypeptide(L)'
;MPIGKDFQCPLHFKVPKRLEYKLRIGDVEVKDCGAPCNGMFFNEEELTFSRNWVGGWAIVCLVSTTFTVASFLADVSRFRYPERPIIFISICYWFIAATYVVGLIQGDTIACDEPWEPPTFMPELRDGMVHTITQGVEREWCTIVFMTLYFFTMAASIWWVVLTMTWFLAAGLKWSHEAIENNSAWFHLAAWAIPAVKTIIILATENVEG
;
A
#
# COMPACT_ATOMS: atom_id res chain seq x y z
N MET A 1 4.60 38.51 -14.03
CA MET A 1 5.96 38.32 -13.50
C MET A 1 6.53 37.07 -14.14
N PRO A 2 7.74 37.11 -14.73
CA PRO A 2 8.27 36.02 -15.54
C PRO A 2 8.69 34.83 -14.67
N ILE A 3 8.53 33.64 -15.26
CA ILE A 3 8.97 32.31 -14.82
C ILE A 3 10.51 32.24 -14.80
N GLY A 4 11.09 31.49 -13.85
CA GLY A 4 12.44 30.91 -14.02
C GLY A 4 13.51 31.35 -13.02
N LYS A 5 13.34 31.05 -11.73
CA LYS A 5 14.49 30.54 -10.96
C LYS A 5 14.35 29.03 -10.96
N ASP A 6 15.31 28.34 -11.58
CA ASP A 6 15.42 26.89 -11.46
C ASP A 6 15.45 26.55 -9.97
N PHE A 7 14.40 25.89 -9.48
CA PHE A 7 14.38 25.42 -8.10
C PHE A 7 15.53 24.42 -7.94
N GLN A 8 16.51 24.77 -7.10
CA GLN A 8 17.61 23.88 -6.76
C GLN A 8 17.31 23.22 -5.42
N CYS A 9 17.50 21.90 -5.35
CA CYS A 9 17.31 21.16 -4.12
C CYS A 9 18.19 21.73 -3.00
N PRO A 10 17.62 22.18 -1.87
CA PRO A 10 18.41 22.63 -0.73
C PRO A 10 19.25 21.49 -0.17
N LEU A 11 20.42 21.80 0.38
CA LEU A 11 21.39 20.78 0.82
C LEU A 11 20.82 19.81 1.87
N HIS A 12 19.89 20.27 2.71
CA HIS A 12 19.23 19.48 3.74
C HIS A 12 18.36 18.32 3.20
N PHE A 13 17.90 18.43 1.95
CA PHE A 13 17.00 17.47 1.28
C PHE A 13 17.72 16.62 0.23
N LYS A 14 19.03 16.82 0.08
CA LYS A 14 19.81 16.19 -0.96
C LYS A 14 20.06 14.73 -0.62
N VAL A 15 19.83 13.85 -1.58
CA VAL A 15 20.02 12.41 -1.40
C VAL A 15 21.15 11.87 -2.29
N PRO A 16 21.69 10.67 -2.00
CA PRO A 16 22.68 10.03 -2.87
C PRO A 16 22.14 9.79 -4.28
N LYS A 17 22.95 10.15 -5.30
CA LYS A 17 22.57 10.01 -6.72
C LYS A 17 22.20 8.60 -7.17
N ARG A 18 22.69 7.58 -6.47
CA ARG A 18 22.40 6.18 -6.77
C ARG A 18 20.91 5.84 -6.66
N LEU A 19 20.18 6.56 -5.81
CA LEU A 19 18.78 6.28 -5.49
C LEU A 19 17.80 6.88 -6.50
N GLU A 20 18.27 7.79 -7.35
CA GLU A 20 17.47 8.48 -8.38
C GLU A 20 16.17 9.14 -7.87
N TYR A 21 16.13 9.61 -6.62
CA TYR A 21 14.94 10.28 -6.05
C TYR A 21 14.56 11.52 -6.85
N LYS A 22 13.25 11.76 -6.93
CA LYS A 22 12.66 12.85 -7.70
C LYS A 22 11.66 13.60 -6.83
N LEU A 23 11.88 14.90 -6.71
CA LEU A 23 10.94 15.82 -6.07
C LEU A 23 10.25 16.66 -7.14
N ARG A 24 8.92 16.56 -7.21
CA ARG A 24 8.10 17.36 -8.14
C ARG A 24 7.48 18.55 -7.42
N ILE A 25 7.75 19.76 -7.91
CA ILE A 25 7.18 21.01 -7.40
C ILE A 25 6.52 21.75 -8.56
N GLY A 26 5.18 21.66 -8.62
CA GLY A 26 4.40 22.13 -9.77
C GLY A 26 4.75 21.37 -11.05
N ASP A 27 5.24 22.10 -12.05
CA ASP A 27 5.66 21.55 -13.35
C ASP A 27 7.16 21.23 -13.43
N VAL A 28 7.91 21.43 -12.34
CA VAL A 28 9.36 21.20 -12.29
C VAL A 28 9.66 19.91 -11.52
N GLU A 29 10.46 19.03 -12.13
CA GLU A 29 11.02 17.83 -11.49
C GLU A 29 12.50 18.07 -11.16
N VAL A 30 12.88 17.86 -9.90
CA VAL A 30 14.26 17.99 -9.43
C VAL A 30 14.78 16.64 -8.97
N LYS A 31 15.88 16.21 -9.58
CA LYS A 31 16.56 14.95 -9.27
C LYS A 31 17.45 15.08 -8.04
N ASP A 32 17.78 13.94 -7.44
CA ASP A 32 18.65 13.82 -6.26
C ASP A 32 18.11 14.60 -5.04
N CYS A 33 16.79 14.71 -4.93
CA CYS A 33 16.10 15.48 -3.89
C CYS A 33 14.95 14.68 -3.28
N GLY A 34 14.95 14.52 -1.96
CA GLY A 34 13.90 13.81 -1.22
C GLY A 34 12.93 14.77 -0.54
N ALA A 35 11.64 14.45 -0.57
CA ALA A 35 10.64 15.17 0.22
C ALA A 35 10.88 14.92 1.73
N PRO A 36 10.87 15.93 2.62
CA PRO A 36 10.86 15.70 4.06
C PRO A 36 9.67 14.83 4.48
N CYS A 37 9.93 13.88 5.36
CA CYS A 37 8.91 12.94 5.83
C CYS A 37 7.85 13.64 6.70
N ASN A 38 8.29 14.57 7.55
CA ASN A 38 7.43 15.31 8.47
C ASN A 38 7.38 16.80 8.12
N GLY A 39 6.24 17.44 8.39
CA GLY A 39 6.10 18.90 8.29
C GLY A 39 5.98 19.47 6.87
N MET A 40 5.89 18.64 5.81
CA MET A 40 5.61 19.14 4.45
C MET A 40 4.12 19.45 4.25
N PHE A 41 3.25 18.48 4.55
CA PHE A 41 1.81 18.56 4.29
C PHE A 41 0.96 18.54 5.55
N PHE A 42 1.42 17.82 6.58
CA PHE A 42 0.68 17.60 7.81
C PHE A 42 1.54 17.96 9.02
N ASN A 43 0.89 18.41 10.09
CA ASN A 43 1.54 18.61 11.38
C ASN A 43 1.56 17.31 12.21
N GLU A 44 2.36 17.30 13.29
CA GLU A 44 2.53 16.11 14.14
C GLU A 44 1.22 15.66 14.84
N GLU A 45 0.33 16.60 15.18
CA GLU A 45 -0.95 16.29 15.81
C GLU A 45 -1.90 15.57 14.83
N GLU A 46 -1.96 16.05 13.58
CA GLU A 46 -2.73 15.45 12.49
C GLU A 46 -2.22 14.05 12.13
N LEU A 47 -0.89 13.87 12.07
CA LEU A 47 -0.26 12.56 11.85
C LEU A 47 -0.57 11.60 13.00
N THR A 48 -0.41 12.04 14.25
CA THR A 48 -0.68 11.21 15.43
C THR A 48 -2.15 10.80 15.50
N PHE A 49 -3.08 11.73 15.24
CA PHE A 49 -4.50 11.43 15.16
C PHE A 49 -4.79 10.39 14.08
N SER A 50 -4.25 10.60 12.87
CA SER A 50 -4.46 9.71 11.73
C SER A 50 -3.92 8.31 11.97
N ARG A 51 -2.71 8.19 12.55
CA ARG A 51 -2.09 6.90 12.92
C ARG A 51 -2.94 6.14 13.92
N ASN A 52 -3.38 6.80 15.00
CA ASN A 52 -4.23 6.17 16.02
C ASN A 52 -5.59 5.77 15.46
N TRP A 53 -6.18 6.60 14.60
CA TRP A 53 -7.46 6.33 13.97
C TRP A 53 -7.39 5.11 13.05
N VAL A 54 -6.47 5.11 12.07
CA VAL A 54 -6.29 3.99 11.14
C VAL A 54 -5.87 2.73 11.90
N GLY A 55 -4.97 2.84 12.88
CA GLY A 55 -4.54 1.73 13.72
C GLY A 55 -5.69 1.08 14.50
N GLY A 56 -6.59 1.89 15.09
CA GLY A 56 -7.77 1.38 15.78
C GLY A 56 -8.69 0.59 14.85
N TRP A 57 -8.99 1.11 13.66
CA TRP A 57 -9.80 0.40 12.68
C TRP A 57 -9.13 -0.85 12.12
N ALA A 58 -7.81 -0.82 11.94
CA ALA A 58 -7.03 -1.98 11.50
C ALA A 58 -7.12 -3.12 12.53
N ILE A 59 -7.01 -2.84 13.83
CA ILE A 59 -7.14 -3.87 14.88
C ILE A 59 -8.53 -4.49 14.87
N VAL A 60 -9.60 -3.67 14.79
CA VAL A 60 -10.97 -4.17 14.71
C VAL A 60 -11.17 -5.03 13.46
N CYS A 61 -10.63 -4.60 12.32
CA CYS A 61 -10.67 -5.36 11.08
C CYS A 61 -9.92 -6.69 11.18
N LEU A 62 -8.73 -6.69 11.80
CA LEU A 62 -7.91 -7.89 11.98
C LEU A 62 -8.60 -8.94 12.83
N VAL A 63 -9.22 -8.52 13.95
CA VAL A 63 -9.97 -9.43 14.83
C VAL A 63 -11.19 -10.00 14.11
N SER A 64 -11.96 -9.13 13.43
CA SER A 64 -13.16 -9.54 12.68
C SER A 64 -12.83 -10.53 11.56
N THR A 65 -11.83 -10.22 10.73
CA THR A 65 -11.40 -11.09 9.62
C THR A 65 -10.79 -12.41 10.12
N THR A 66 -10.03 -12.38 11.21
CA THR A 66 -9.53 -13.61 11.85
C THR A 66 -10.68 -14.52 12.29
N PHE A 67 -11.71 -13.95 12.91
CA PHE A 67 -12.90 -14.71 13.29
C PHE A 67 -13.64 -15.30 12.07
N THR A 68 -13.80 -14.54 10.99
CA THR A 68 -14.42 -15.03 9.75
C THR A 68 -13.62 -16.17 9.13
N VAL A 69 -12.30 -16.02 8.99
CA VAL A 69 -11.44 -17.05 8.42
C VAL A 69 -11.42 -18.30 9.28
N ALA A 70 -11.31 -18.17 10.60
CA ALA A 70 -11.38 -19.30 11.53
C ALA A 70 -12.72 -20.04 11.47
N SER A 71 -13.83 -19.29 11.38
CA SER A 71 -15.17 -19.87 11.22
C SER A 71 -15.32 -20.68 9.93
N PHE A 72 -14.74 -20.19 8.83
CA PHE A 72 -14.72 -20.93 7.58
C PHE A 72 -13.86 -22.19 7.66
N LEU A 73 -12.67 -22.13 8.27
CA LEU A 73 -11.80 -23.29 8.42
C LEU A 73 -12.42 -24.38 9.30
N ALA A 74 -13.31 -24.01 10.24
CA ALA A 74 -14.05 -24.97 11.06
C ALA A 74 -15.10 -25.75 10.26
N ASP A 75 -15.72 -25.16 9.24
CA ASP A 75 -16.69 -25.83 8.37
C ASP A 75 -16.65 -25.27 6.93
N VAL A 76 -15.67 -25.74 6.18
CA VAL A 76 -15.45 -25.35 4.77
C VAL A 76 -16.57 -25.81 3.83
N SER A 77 -17.32 -26.85 4.23
CA SER A 77 -18.33 -27.50 3.38
C SER A 77 -19.64 -26.71 3.32
N ARG A 78 -19.89 -25.89 4.34
CA ARG A 78 -21.08 -25.07 4.49
C ARG A 78 -21.13 -23.87 3.54
N PHE A 79 -19.98 -23.31 3.18
CA PHE A 79 -19.89 -22.07 2.40
C PHE A 79 -19.61 -22.34 0.92
N ARG A 80 -20.68 -22.48 0.13
CA ARG A 80 -20.59 -22.65 -1.33
C ARG A 80 -20.69 -21.29 -2.04
N TYR A 81 -20.34 -21.25 -3.33
CA TYR A 81 -20.71 -20.11 -4.18
C TYR A 81 -22.23 -19.92 -4.12
N PRO A 82 -22.76 -18.69 -4.11
CA PRO A 82 -22.12 -17.39 -4.37
C PRO A 82 -21.50 -16.70 -3.14
N GLU A 83 -21.54 -17.31 -1.95
CA GLU A 83 -21.07 -16.69 -0.70
C GLU A 83 -19.56 -16.84 -0.49
N ARG A 84 -18.95 -17.85 -1.11
CA ARG A 84 -17.51 -18.17 -1.02
C ARG A 84 -16.54 -16.98 -1.25
N PRO A 85 -16.79 -16.02 -2.18
CA PRO A 85 -15.97 -14.82 -2.35
C PRO A 85 -15.76 -14.01 -1.07
N ILE A 86 -16.72 -14.00 -0.13
CA ILE A 86 -16.61 -13.28 1.15
C ILE A 86 -15.37 -13.73 1.93
N ILE A 87 -15.05 -15.03 1.89
CA ILE A 87 -13.88 -15.57 2.60
C ILE A 87 -12.58 -15.05 2.00
N PHE A 88 -12.48 -14.97 0.67
CA PHE A 88 -11.30 -14.43 0.02
C PHE A 88 -11.13 -12.93 0.26
N ILE A 89 -12.25 -12.18 0.33
CA ILE A 89 -12.25 -10.79 0.78
C ILE A 89 -11.71 -10.69 2.21
N SER A 90 -12.20 -11.51 3.13
CA SER A 90 -11.73 -11.54 4.53
C SER A 90 -10.24 -11.86 4.64
N ILE A 91 -9.72 -12.82 3.84
CA ILE A 91 -8.28 -13.13 3.80
C ILE A 91 -7.48 -11.92 3.31
N CYS A 92 -7.93 -11.24 2.26
CA CYS A 92 -7.24 -10.04 1.76
C CYS A 92 -7.22 -8.94 2.83
N TYR A 93 -8.35 -8.65 3.47
CA TYR A 93 -8.44 -7.66 4.54
C TYR A 93 -7.63 -8.04 5.78
N TRP A 94 -7.45 -9.33 6.05
CA TRP A 94 -6.55 -9.78 7.12
C TRP A 94 -5.10 -9.34 6.87
N PHE A 95 -4.57 -9.56 5.67
CA PHE A 95 -3.22 -9.12 5.30
C PHE A 95 -3.08 -7.59 5.28
N ILE A 96 -4.11 -6.88 4.79
CA ILE A 96 -4.14 -5.41 4.79
C ILE A 96 -4.11 -4.89 6.23
N ALA A 97 -5.00 -5.38 7.09
CA ALA A 97 -5.10 -4.97 8.48
C ALA A 97 -3.83 -5.31 9.28
N ALA A 98 -3.26 -6.50 9.08
CA ALA A 98 -1.99 -6.89 9.68
C ALA A 98 -0.86 -5.92 9.29
N THR A 99 -0.81 -5.51 8.03
CA THR A 99 0.20 -4.56 7.54
C THR A 99 0.04 -3.18 8.17
N TYR A 100 -1.20 -2.68 8.32
CA TYR A 100 -1.46 -1.43 9.06
C TYR A 100 -1.09 -1.53 10.54
N VAL A 101 -1.31 -2.68 11.18
CA VAL A 101 -0.88 -2.91 12.57
C VAL A 101 0.65 -2.93 12.68
N VAL A 102 1.35 -3.56 11.73
CA VAL A 102 2.83 -3.49 11.67
C VAL A 102 3.30 -2.05 11.49
N GLY A 103 2.67 -1.27 10.60
CA GLY A 103 2.98 0.14 10.42
C GLY A 103 2.76 0.97 11.70
N LEU A 104 1.71 0.68 12.47
CA LEU A 104 1.47 1.33 13.76
C LEU A 104 2.59 1.05 14.78
N ILE A 105 3.14 -0.17 14.78
CA ILE A 105 4.22 -0.57 15.69
C ILE A 105 5.57 0.01 15.26
N GLN A 106 5.86 0.00 13.96
CA GLN A 106 7.14 0.44 13.40
C GLN A 106 7.23 1.96 13.23
N GLY A 107 6.10 2.66 13.24
CA GLY A 107 6.02 4.09 13.04
C GLY A 107 6.58 4.50 11.68
N ASP A 108 7.45 5.50 11.70
CA ASP A 108 7.97 6.15 10.49
C ASP A 108 9.15 5.44 9.85
N THR A 109 9.67 4.38 10.47
CA THR A 109 10.88 3.67 10.00
C THR A 109 10.70 2.94 8.67
N ILE A 110 9.45 2.67 8.25
CA ILE A 110 9.14 2.00 6.98
C ILE A 110 9.00 3.04 5.85
N ALA A 111 8.39 4.20 6.15
CA ALA A 111 8.07 5.23 5.18
C ALA A 111 9.21 6.25 5.01
N CYS A 112 9.99 6.50 6.06
CA CYS A 112 11.03 7.51 6.09
C CYS A 112 12.43 6.88 6.10
N ASP A 113 13.33 7.48 5.33
CA ASP A 113 14.77 7.27 5.44
C ASP A 113 15.35 8.04 6.63
N GLU A 114 16.42 7.49 7.20
CA GLU A 114 17.29 8.21 8.12
C GLU A 114 18.00 9.38 7.42
N PRO A 115 18.40 10.44 8.16
CA PRO A 115 19.06 11.60 7.56
C PRO A 115 20.35 11.18 6.82
N TRP A 116 20.45 11.60 5.56
CA TRP A 116 21.59 11.27 4.71
C TRP A 116 22.87 11.98 5.15
N GLU A 117 24.03 11.44 4.77
CA GLU A 117 25.32 12.06 5.06
C GLU A 117 25.43 13.44 4.39
N PRO A 118 25.89 14.47 5.10
CA PRO A 118 26.05 15.79 4.52
C PRO A 118 27.19 15.77 3.49
N PRO A 119 27.22 16.75 2.57
CA PRO A 119 28.33 16.88 1.62
C PRO A 119 29.67 17.03 2.33
N THR A 120 30.73 16.38 1.81
CA THR A 120 32.08 16.37 2.42
C THR A 120 32.65 17.77 2.66
N PHE A 121 32.25 18.76 1.86
CA PHE A 121 32.69 20.15 1.98
C PHE A 121 31.98 20.93 3.10
N MET A 122 30.91 20.41 3.70
CA MET A 122 30.13 21.08 4.73
C MET A 122 29.61 20.08 5.79
N PRO A 123 30.52 19.50 6.61
CA PRO A 123 30.14 18.49 7.61
C PRO A 123 29.27 19.05 8.74
N GLU A 124 29.29 20.37 8.95
CA GLU A 124 28.48 21.07 9.95
C GLU A 124 26.97 20.94 9.69
N LEU A 125 26.55 20.59 8.47
CA LEU A 125 25.12 20.38 8.15
C LEU A 125 24.53 19.11 8.74
N ARG A 126 25.36 18.22 9.32
CA ARG A 126 24.91 16.91 9.80
C ARG A 126 23.70 17.00 10.72
N ASP A 127 23.72 17.95 11.66
CA ASP A 127 22.65 18.13 12.65
C ASP A 127 21.39 18.78 12.08
N GLY A 128 21.45 19.27 10.83
CA GLY A 128 20.33 19.88 10.11
C GLY A 128 19.81 19.05 8.94
N MET A 129 20.33 17.83 8.71
CA MET A 129 19.79 16.93 7.69
C MET A 129 18.44 16.38 8.13
N VAL A 130 17.48 16.28 7.22
CA VAL A 130 16.11 15.84 7.53
C VAL A 130 15.87 14.39 7.11
N HIS A 131 14.89 13.75 7.75
CA HIS A 131 14.34 12.47 7.27
C HIS A 131 13.58 12.70 5.96
N THR A 132 13.86 11.88 4.95
CA THR A 132 13.19 11.96 3.65
C THR A 132 12.20 10.82 3.47
N ILE A 133 11.13 11.03 2.72
CA ILE A 133 10.24 9.94 2.30
C ILE A 133 11.04 8.97 1.44
N THR A 134 10.88 7.68 1.71
CA THR A 134 11.47 6.59 0.94
C THR A 134 10.88 6.59 -0.47
N GLN A 135 11.72 6.55 -1.49
CA GLN A 135 11.29 6.41 -2.89
C GLN A 135 11.98 5.20 -3.54
N GLY A 136 11.29 4.60 -4.50
CA GLY A 136 11.79 3.46 -5.26
C GLY A 136 11.67 2.13 -4.52
N VAL A 137 12.38 1.13 -5.04
CA VAL A 137 12.31 -0.27 -4.57
C VAL A 137 13.53 -0.71 -3.78
N GLU A 138 14.50 0.19 -3.54
CA GLU A 138 15.73 -0.14 -2.81
C GLU A 138 15.51 -0.44 -1.33
N ARG A 139 14.42 0.09 -0.74
CA ARG A 139 14.05 -0.20 0.65
C ARG A 139 13.14 -1.41 0.71
N GLU A 140 13.69 -2.52 1.21
CA GLU A 140 13.01 -3.81 1.29
C GLU A 140 11.69 -3.71 2.09
N TRP A 141 11.71 -3.11 3.27
CA TRP A 141 10.52 -3.01 4.13
C TRP A 141 9.39 -2.16 3.52
N CYS A 142 9.72 -0.99 2.96
CA CYS A 142 8.77 -0.16 2.24
C CYS A 142 8.14 -0.93 1.06
N THR A 143 8.98 -1.61 0.28
CA THR A 143 8.55 -2.41 -0.87
C THR A 143 7.64 -3.57 -0.46
N ILE A 144 7.97 -4.30 0.60
CA ILE A 144 7.17 -5.43 1.11
C ILE A 144 5.79 -4.94 1.58
N VAL A 145 5.76 -3.82 2.32
CA VAL A 145 4.51 -3.20 2.80
C VAL A 145 3.66 -2.74 1.62
N PHE A 146 4.25 -2.04 0.65
CA PHE A 146 3.59 -1.64 -0.59
C PHE A 146 3.02 -2.85 -1.33
N MET A 147 3.83 -3.88 -1.59
CA MET A 147 3.41 -5.08 -2.32
C MET A 147 2.21 -5.75 -1.64
N THR A 148 2.26 -5.86 -0.31
CA THR A 148 1.19 -6.47 0.49
C THR A 148 -0.08 -5.62 0.42
N LEU A 149 -0.02 -4.33 0.75
CA LEU A 149 -1.18 -3.45 0.72
C LEU A 149 -1.79 -3.36 -0.68
N TYR A 150 -0.98 -3.14 -1.70
CA TYR A 150 -1.45 -2.95 -3.07
C TYR A 150 -2.05 -4.23 -3.64
N PHE A 151 -1.36 -5.36 -3.54
CA PHE A 151 -1.83 -6.64 -4.07
C PHE A 151 -3.16 -7.05 -3.43
N PHE A 152 -3.23 -7.07 -2.09
CA PHE A 152 -4.43 -7.53 -1.39
C PHE A 152 -5.58 -6.54 -1.50
N THR A 153 -5.34 -5.23 -1.59
CA THR A 153 -6.41 -4.24 -1.83
C THR A 153 -7.04 -4.40 -3.21
N MET A 154 -6.20 -4.60 -4.24
CA MET A 154 -6.68 -4.86 -5.59
C MET A 154 -7.40 -6.22 -5.69
N ALA A 155 -6.87 -7.26 -5.03
CA ALA A 155 -7.51 -8.57 -4.98
C ALA A 155 -8.87 -8.53 -4.27
N ALA A 156 -8.97 -7.84 -3.12
CA ALA A 156 -10.22 -7.66 -2.40
C ALA A 156 -11.28 -6.95 -3.27
N SER A 157 -10.85 -5.94 -4.03
CA SER A 157 -11.73 -5.21 -4.97
C SER A 157 -12.26 -6.13 -6.06
N ILE A 158 -11.42 -7.00 -6.64
CA ILE A 158 -11.86 -7.96 -7.66
C ILE A 158 -12.76 -9.04 -7.06
N TRP A 159 -12.45 -9.53 -5.86
CA TRP A 159 -13.33 -10.48 -5.16
C TRP A 159 -14.70 -9.88 -4.84
N TRP A 160 -14.78 -8.59 -4.54
CA TRP A 160 -16.05 -7.88 -4.42
C TRP A 160 -16.82 -7.82 -5.75
N VAL A 161 -16.12 -7.59 -6.88
CA VAL A 161 -16.73 -7.68 -8.21
C VAL A 161 -17.23 -9.12 -8.49
N VAL A 162 -16.45 -10.14 -8.14
CA VAL A 162 -16.88 -11.55 -8.27
C VAL A 162 -18.10 -11.84 -7.40
N LEU A 163 -18.14 -11.32 -6.16
CA LEU A 163 -19.29 -11.47 -5.27
C LEU A 163 -20.56 -10.87 -5.89
N THR A 164 -20.49 -9.62 -6.33
CA THR A 164 -21.65 -8.93 -6.94
C THR A 164 -22.09 -9.60 -8.24
N MET A 165 -21.15 -10.03 -9.08
CA MET A 165 -21.43 -10.78 -10.30
C MET A 165 -22.10 -12.13 -10.02
N THR A 166 -21.56 -12.93 -9.11
CA THR A 166 -22.14 -14.24 -8.75
C THR A 166 -23.50 -14.09 -8.08
N TRP A 167 -23.71 -13.02 -7.31
CA TRP A 167 -25.01 -12.68 -6.76
C TRP A 167 -26.02 -12.33 -7.85
N PHE A 168 -25.63 -11.54 -8.86
CA PHE A 168 -26.45 -11.25 -10.03
C PHE A 168 -26.79 -12.52 -10.84
N LEU A 169 -25.82 -13.42 -11.06
CA LEU A 169 -26.06 -14.69 -11.76
C LEU A 169 -27.06 -15.58 -11.01
N ALA A 170 -26.91 -15.67 -9.69
CA ALA A 170 -27.80 -16.48 -8.85
C ALA A 170 -29.21 -15.87 -8.73
N ALA A 171 -29.33 -14.59 -8.36
CA ALA A 171 -30.62 -13.96 -8.09
C ALA A 171 -31.32 -13.48 -9.36
N GLY A 172 -30.58 -12.90 -10.31
CA GLY A 172 -31.12 -12.32 -11.55
C GLY A 172 -31.31 -13.35 -12.67
N LEU A 173 -30.28 -14.16 -12.94
CA LEU A 173 -30.30 -15.14 -14.03
C LEU A 173 -30.63 -16.58 -13.59
N LYS A 174 -30.87 -16.79 -12.29
CA LYS A 174 -31.27 -18.09 -11.70
C LYS A 174 -30.27 -19.23 -11.97
N TRP A 175 -28.98 -18.91 -12.05
CA TRP A 175 -27.95 -19.95 -12.17
C TRP A 175 -27.91 -20.84 -10.92
N SER A 176 -27.72 -22.14 -11.13
CA SER A 176 -27.49 -23.07 -10.01
C SER A 176 -26.12 -22.83 -9.38
N HIS A 177 -25.98 -23.20 -8.10
CA HIS A 177 -24.71 -23.13 -7.40
C HIS A 177 -23.60 -23.92 -8.12
N GLU A 178 -23.95 -25.07 -8.72
CA GLU A 178 -23.04 -25.90 -9.52
C GLU A 178 -22.56 -25.20 -10.80
N ALA A 179 -23.44 -24.47 -11.49
CA ALA A 179 -23.08 -23.73 -12.69
C ALA A 179 -22.10 -22.59 -12.38
N ILE A 180 -22.27 -21.91 -11.26
CA ILE A 180 -21.34 -20.88 -10.80
C ILE A 180 -20.02 -21.50 -10.37
N GLU A 181 -20.06 -22.59 -9.62
CA GLU A 181 -18.87 -23.28 -9.11
C GLU A 181 -17.99 -23.85 -10.23
N ASN A 182 -18.59 -24.30 -11.35
CA ASN A 182 -17.87 -24.75 -12.54
C ASN A 182 -17.02 -23.64 -13.21
N ASN A 183 -17.31 -22.36 -12.91
CA ASN A 183 -16.55 -21.22 -13.40
C ASN A 183 -15.55 -20.65 -12.37
N SER A 184 -15.47 -21.25 -11.18
CA SER A 184 -14.64 -20.74 -10.07
C SER A 184 -13.16 -20.55 -10.42
N ALA A 185 -12.59 -21.43 -11.26
CA ALA A 185 -11.21 -21.31 -11.71
C ALA A 185 -10.93 -19.97 -12.42
N TRP A 186 -11.86 -19.48 -13.24
CA TRP A 186 -11.74 -18.19 -13.92
C TRP A 186 -11.82 -17.01 -12.95
N PHE A 187 -12.68 -17.11 -11.93
CA PHE A 187 -12.78 -16.08 -10.89
C PHE A 187 -11.48 -15.96 -10.09
N HIS A 188 -10.90 -17.10 -9.71
CA HIS A 188 -9.60 -17.14 -9.04
C HIS A 188 -8.48 -16.59 -9.92
N LEU A 189 -8.44 -16.97 -11.20
CA LEU A 189 -7.43 -16.48 -12.13
C LEU A 189 -7.51 -14.94 -12.24
N ALA A 190 -8.70 -14.39 -12.45
CA ALA A 190 -8.88 -12.94 -12.55
C ALA A 190 -8.51 -12.22 -11.24
N ALA A 191 -8.98 -12.73 -10.09
CA ALA A 191 -8.78 -12.10 -8.79
C ALA A 191 -7.32 -12.07 -8.33
N TRP A 192 -6.48 -13.01 -8.80
CA TRP A 192 -5.06 -13.07 -8.41
C TRP A 192 -4.10 -12.57 -9.50
N ALA A 193 -4.37 -12.86 -10.77
CA ALA A 193 -3.47 -12.47 -11.86
C ALA A 193 -3.53 -10.96 -12.14
N ILE A 194 -4.71 -10.34 -12.09
CA ILE A 194 -4.84 -8.90 -12.37
C ILE A 194 -4.07 -8.06 -11.32
N PRO A 195 -4.22 -8.29 -10.00
CA PRO A 195 -3.41 -7.59 -9.01
C PRO A 195 -1.92 -7.87 -9.17
N ALA A 196 -1.52 -9.12 -9.45
CA ALA A 196 -0.12 -9.48 -9.65
C ALA A 196 0.52 -8.68 -10.80
N VAL A 197 -0.14 -8.63 -11.96
CA VAL A 197 0.35 -7.87 -13.12
C VAL A 197 0.47 -6.39 -12.78
N LYS A 198 -0.52 -5.79 -12.10
CA LYS A 198 -0.47 -4.38 -11.69
C LYS A 198 0.68 -4.11 -10.70
N THR A 199 0.88 -4.97 -9.70
CA THR A 199 1.99 -4.84 -8.75
C THR A 199 3.34 -4.92 -9.46
N ILE A 200 3.52 -5.88 -10.38
CA ILE A 200 4.75 -6.03 -11.17
C ILE A 200 5.03 -4.77 -12.00
N ILE A 201 4.01 -4.21 -12.65
CA ILE A 201 4.16 -2.98 -13.44
C ILE A 201 4.66 -1.84 -12.55
N ILE A 202 4.08 -1.64 -11.36
CA ILE A 202 4.49 -0.54 -10.48
C ILE A 202 5.94 -0.74 -10.02
N LEU A 203 6.31 -1.95 -9.59
CA LEU A 203 7.68 -2.28 -9.18
C LEU A 203 8.68 -2.07 -10.33
N ALA A 204 8.33 -2.48 -11.56
CA ALA A 204 9.18 -2.30 -12.73
C ALA A 204 9.37 -0.83 -13.13
N THR A 205 8.42 0.04 -12.76
CA THR A 205 8.53 1.49 -12.95
C THR A 205 9.13 2.22 -11.75
N GLU A 206 9.46 1.51 -10.67
CA GLU A 206 10.04 2.03 -9.42
C GLU A 206 9.23 3.18 -8.79
N ASN A 207 7.92 3.26 -9.07
CA ASN A 207 7.02 4.29 -8.55
C ASN A 207 6.41 3.84 -7.22
N VAL A 208 7.27 3.51 -6.25
CA VAL A 208 6.89 3.18 -4.87
C VAL A 208 7.38 4.31 -3.97
N GLU A 209 6.49 4.81 -3.11
CA GLU A 209 6.79 5.86 -2.14
C GLU A 209 6.20 5.50 -0.77
N GLY A 210 6.86 5.96 0.30
CA GLY A 210 6.48 5.75 1.70
C GLY A 210 5.29 6.57 2.18
#